data_AF-A0A2W0BAL6-F1
#
_entry.id   AF-A0A2W0BAL6-F1
#
_cell.length_a   1.000
_cell.length_b   1.000
_cell.length_c   1.000
_cell.angle_alpha   90.00
_cell.angle_beta   90.00
_cell.angle_gamma   90.00
#
_symmetry.space_group_name_H-M   'P 1'
#
loop_
_entity.id
_entity.type
_entity.pdbx_description
1 polymer ?
#
loop_
_entity_poly.entity_id
_entity_poly.type
_entity_poly.pdbx_seq_one_letter_code
_entity_poly.pdbx_strand_id
1 'polypeptide(L)' 'MKRSKWDQRIERAEALAEKYPFAEEILRFYKEVANLQKDLYFSFEKIFGEAFNVNENALLDADLNLDPILSGSYII' A
#
# COMPACT_ATOMS: atom_id res chain seq x y z
N MET A 1 -2.69 13.81 -15.01
CA MET A 1 -1.78 13.43 -13.91
C MET A 1 -2.07 11.99 -13.53
N LYS A 2 -1.10 11.07 -13.61
CA LYS A 2 -1.30 9.69 -13.12
C LYS A 2 -1.49 9.75 -11.60
N ARG A 3 -2.58 9.17 -11.08
CA ARG A 3 -2.76 9.02 -9.62
C ARG A 3 -1.61 8.19 -9.06
N SER A 4 -1.04 8.62 -7.93
CA SER A 4 0.03 7.85 -7.30
C SER A 4 -0.52 6.48 -6.88
N LYS A 5 0.35 5.45 -6.91
CA LYS A 5 0.02 4.08 -6.48
C LYS A 5 -0.53 4.08 -5.04
N TRP A 6 -0.01 4.96 -4.19
CA TRP A 6 -0.44 5.16 -2.81
C TRP A 6 -1.89 5.66 -2.69
N ASP A 7 -2.27 6.66 -3.48
CA ASP A 7 -3.63 7.21 -3.45
C ASP A 7 -4.67 6.14 -3.82
N GLN A 8 -4.36 5.29 -4.79
CA GLN A 8 -5.24 4.18 -5.17
C GLN A 8 -5.39 3.15 -4.05
N ARG A 9 -4.34 2.89 -3.25
CA ARG A 9 -4.39 1.97 -2.11
C ARG A 9 -5.24 2.53 -0.97
N ILE A 10 -5.09 3.83 -0.69
CA ILE A 10 -5.84 4.55 0.34
C ILE A 10 -7.35 4.58 -0.01
N GLU A 11 -7.69 5.00 -1.23
CA GLU A 11 -9.08 5.04 -1.71
C GLU A 11 -9.73 3.65 -1.69
N ARG A 12 -8.99 2.61 -2.07
CA ARG A 12 -9.49 1.23 -2.04
C ARG A 12 -9.78 0.75 -0.62
N ALA A 13 -8.89 1.04 0.34
CA ALA A 13 -9.10 0.66 1.73
C ALA A 13 -10.36 1.32 2.31
N GLU A 14 -10.58 2.60 1.99
CA GLU A 14 -11.76 3.36 2.40
C GLU A 14 -13.04 2.79 1.80
N ALA A 15 -13.07 2.54 0.48
CA ALA A 15 -14.23 1.95 -0.18
C ALA A 15 -14.55 0.53 0.34
N LEU A 16 -13.53 -0.26 0.69
CA LEU A 16 -13.73 -1.59 1.27
C LEU A 16 -14.25 -1.51 2.71
N ALA A 17 -13.83 -0.50 3.49
CA ALA A 17 -14.27 -0.33 4.87
C ALA A 17 -15.77 0.01 4.93
N GLU A 18 -16.24 0.84 3.99
CA GLU A 18 -17.67 1.14 3.83
C GLU A 18 -18.48 -0.10 3.40
N LYS A 19 -17.90 -0.93 2.52
CA LYS A 19 -18.59 -2.11 1.99
C LYS A 19 -18.62 -3.29 2.97
N TYR A 20 -17.62 -3.42 3.82
CA TYR A 20 -17.43 -4.57 4.70
C TYR A 20 -17.26 -4.13 6.17
N PRO A 21 -18.38 -3.86 6.89
CA PRO A 21 -18.34 -3.40 8.28
C PRO A 21 -17.55 -4.32 9.23
N PHE A 22 -17.57 -5.64 8.98
CA PHE A 22 -16.81 -6.61 9.80
C PHE A 22 -15.28 -6.44 9.68
N ALA A 23 -14.80 -5.82 8.60
CA ALA A 23 -13.38 -5.59 8.34
C ALA A 23 -13.01 -4.10 8.44
N GLU A 24 -13.94 -3.25 8.88
CA GLU A 24 -13.74 -1.80 8.91
C GLU A 24 -12.49 -1.40 9.70
N GLU A 25 -12.31 -1.96 10.89
CA GLU A 25 -11.19 -1.60 11.77
C GLU A 25 -9.83 -1.94 11.15
N ILE A 26 -9.70 -3.15 10.58
CA ILE A 26 -8.45 -3.57 9.94
C ILE A 26 -8.17 -2.79 8.65
N LEU A 27 -9.21 -2.40 7.92
CA LEU A 27 -9.09 -1.58 6.70
C LEU A 27 -8.73 -0.13 7.02
N ARG A 28 -9.26 0.44 8.11
CA ARG A 28 -8.83 1.75 8.63
C ARG A 28 -7.37 1.70 9.09
N PHE A 29 -6.97 0.66 9.83
CA PHE A 29 -5.58 0.46 10.20
C PHE A 29 -4.66 0.38 8.96
N TYR A 30 -5.04 -0.40 7.96
CA TYR A 30 -4.28 -0.51 6.70
C TYR A 30 -4.19 0.84 5.95
N LYS A 31 -5.26 1.64 5.96
CA LYS A 31 -5.25 3.00 5.39
C LYS A 31 -4.18 3.88 6.07
N GLU A 32 -4.11 3.87 7.40
CA GLU A 32 -3.11 4.64 8.15
C GLU A 32 -1.67 4.17 7.86
N VAL A 33 -1.46 2.85 7.74
CA VAL A 33 -0.15 2.30 7.33
C VAL A 33 0.21 2.75 5.91
N ALA A 34 -0.74 2.74 4.97
CA ALA A 34 -0.50 3.19 3.60
C ALA A 34 -0.16 4.69 3.52
N ASN A 35 -0.81 5.52 4.34
CA ASN A 35 -0.46 6.94 4.49
C ASN A 35 0.97 7.11 5.03
N LEU A 36 1.34 6.38 6.08
CA LEU A 36 2.69 6.42 6.62
C LEU A 36 3.74 6.00 5.59
N GLN A 37 3.48 4.93 4.84
CA GLN A 37 4.37 4.46 3.77
C GLN A 37 4.54 5.51 2.68
N LYS A 38 3.45 6.18 2.28
CA LYS A 38 3.47 7.29 1.32
C LYS A 38 4.33 8.45 1.82
N ASP A 39 4.13 8.88 3.06
CA ASP A 39 4.85 10.02 3.62
C ASP A 39 6.34 9.74 3.81
N LEU A 40 6.70 8.53 4.27
CA LEU A 40 8.08 8.09 4.38
C LEU A 40 8.75 8.01 3.00
N TYR A 41 8.05 7.45 2.01
CA TYR A 41 8.54 7.39 0.64
C TYR A 41 8.88 8.77 0.10
N PHE A 42 7.94 9.72 0.17
CA PHE A 42 8.17 11.07 -0.33
C PHE A 42 9.26 11.80 0.47
N SER A 43 9.36 11.54 1.76
CA SER A 43 10.42 12.10 2.61
C SER A 43 11.78 11.57 2.20
N PHE A 44 11.91 10.26 1.97
CA PHE A 44 13.17 9.65 1.53
C PHE A 44 13.54 10.04 0.10
N GLU A 45 12.58 10.07 -0.83
CA GLU A 45 12.80 10.56 -2.20
C GLU A 45 13.33 12.00 -2.16
N LYS A 46 12.78 12.86 -1.30
CA LYS A 46 13.25 14.24 -1.12
C LYS A 46 14.65 14.33 -0.52
N ILE A 47 15.02 13.43 0.39
CA ILE A 47 16.33 13.43 1.08
C ILE A 47 17.43 12.83 0.20
N PHE A 48 17.13 11.72 -0.49
CA PHE A 48 18.12 10.90 -1.18
C PHE A 48 18.10 11.08 -2.72
N GLY A 49 17.08 11.73 -3.29
CA GLY A 49 17.02 12.07 -4.70
C GLY A 49 17.18 10.85 -5.62
N GLU A 50 18.06 10.93 -6.62
CA GLU A 50 18.33 9.85 -7.58
C GLU A 50 18.92 8.57 -6.94
N ALA A 51 19.49 8.65 -5.73
CA ALA A 51 19.97 7.47 -5.01
C ALA A 51 18.83 6.64 -4.39
N PHE A 52 17.62 7.20 -4.29
CA PHE A 52 16.41 6.49 -3.87
C PHE A 52 15.77 5.78 -5.07
N ASN A 53 16.52 4.89 -5.74
CA ASN A 53 15.95 4.09 -6.82
C ASN A 53 15.18 2.91 -6.24
N VAL A 54 13.87 3.02 -6.29
CA VAL A 54 12.94 2.07 -5.66
C VAL A 54 12.83 0.77 -6.47
N ASN A 55 13.19 0.79 -7.75
CA ASN A 55 13.31 -0.45 -8.55
C ASN A 55 14.40 -1.39 -8.04
N GLU A 56 15.37 -0.88 -7.28
CA GLU A 56 16.51 -1.66 -6.76
C GLU A 56 16.24 -2.18 -5.34
N ASN A 57 15.29 -1.56 -4.64
CA ASN A 57 14.97 -1.84 -3.24
C ASN A 57 13.67 -2.65 -3.15
N ALA A 58 13.79 -3.95 -3.41
CA ALA A 58 12.71 -4.94 -3.29
C ALA A 58 12.00 -4.93 -1.92
N LEU A 59 12.62 -4.36 -0.88
CA LEU A 59 12.02 -4.17 0.45
C LEU A 59 10.93 -3.07 0.49
N LEU A 60 10.94 -2.13 -0.44
CA LEU A 60 9.98 -1.01 -0.53
C LEU A 60 9.00 -1.18 -1.70
N ASP A 61 9.39 -1.97 -2.71
CA ASP A 61 8.49 -2.43 -3.80
C ASP A 61 7.81 -3.76 -3.48
N ALA A 62 8.13 -4.36 -2.33
CA ALA A 62 7.24 -5.25 -1.60
C ALA A 62 6.03 -4.45 -1.14
N ASP A 63 5.18 -4.08 -2.11
CA ASP A 63 3.77 -4.02 -1.86
C ASP A 63 3.45 -5.22 -0.97
N LEU A 64 2.72 -4.97 0.10
CA LEU A 64 1.75 -5.93 0.61
C LEU A 64 0.76 -6.19 -0.53
N ASN A 65 1.25 -6.77 -1.62
CA ASN A 65 0.49 -7.40 -2.65
C ASN A 65 -0.12 -8.53 -1.84
N LEU A 66 -1.34 -8.30 -1.40
CA LEU A 66 -2.19 -9.32 -0.83
C LEU A 66 -2.68 -10.23 -1.94
N ASP A 67 -2.34 -9.97 -3.21
CA ASP A 67 -2.58 -10.87 -4.35
C ASP A 67 -2.21 -12.33 -4.05
N PRO A 68 -1.07 -12.68 -3.42
CA PRO A 68 -0.76 -14.07 -3.05
C PRO A 68 -1.67 -14.61 -1.94
N ILE A 69 -2.23 -13.74 -1.09
CA ILE A 69 -3.09 -14.11 0.06
C ILE A 69 -4.57 -14.15 -0.35
N LEU A 70 -4.96 -13.38 -1.38
CA LEU A 70 -6.32 -13.27 -1.91
C LEU A 70 -6.54 -14.10 -3.18
N SER A 71 -5.47 -14.50 -3.87
CA SER A 71 -5.47 -15.57 -4.86
C SER A 71 -5.59 -16.90 -4.14
N GLY A 72 -6.82 -17.30 -3.84
CA GLY A 72 -7.14 -18.60 -3.26
C GLY A 72 -6.67 -19.77 -4.12
N SER A 73 -5.40 -20.16 -3.96
CA SER A 73 -4.91 -21.49 -4.31
C SER A 73 -4.74 -22.28 -3.02
N TYR A 74 -5.87 -22.80 -2.55
CA TYR A 74 -5.91 -23.91 -1.61
C TYR A 74 -5.32 -25.12 -2.35
N ILE A 75 -4.10 -25.53 -2.00
CA ILE A 75 -3.54 -26.82 -2.45
C ILE A 75 -3.62 -27.77 -1.26
N ILE A 76 -4.47 -28.79 -1.41
CA ILE A 76 -4.36 -30.10 -0.75
C ILE A 76 -3.13 -30.80 -1.32
#